data_AF-N6T816-F1
#
_entry.id   AF-N6T816-F1
#
_cell.length_a   1.000
_cell.length_b   1.000
_cell.length_c   1.000
_cell.angle_alpha   90.00
_cell.angle_beta   90.00
_cell.angle_gamma   90.00
#
_symmetry.space_group_name_H-M   'P 1'
#
loop_
_entity.id
_entity.type
_entity.pdbx_description
1 polymer ?
#
loop_
_entity_poly.entity_id
_entity_poly.type
_entity_poly.pdbx_seq_one_letter_code
_entity_poly.pdbx_strand_id
1 'polypeptide(L)'
;MSSAVVDETCGALVNVQDQHGFTPLHIAALNELSNCASILISNGADYSLKSNSGISAFSLIAKKTPTAFEAIKDKLTEYINLTCQSVALNEVEMCFDFKNGFHHPNEYTILNAFIDAGHKEMLLHPYITAFLYVTWARMRRCYYGMIYNSLVFSLILLFYVLTSLAYDCDRKIHDPRLANTTVHCSNRSYLNAFLRSGPLSLQTQWYILLYFTLSLAYRKVYGFHGYPSLKQYCTNWGNVLEWTGIIYVFIISFVYTGRVESWQVHAGAFAVMCSWTNIMYLLGQLPVFGPYVEMFQKVQSEFQKLLLVFFPFLVGFTIGFCIIFPNSAAFHNPFTGIISALVMMTGDMNYDLLLEYSSRDNSSDFAMISSQIAYTFFLLFITIILMNLLVGIAVHDIQGLQKNADLSRLVRQAKMCSYIEMSHYKRGRFARSIMALLRVVPKPYVPVLRVKPLDPMDTPIPKEVIQAAYDLAKKRDTEKINIFSRTESAGGPWRRAVSGSLKQHRLEQSRHKDACFNALLIKVDQQTDQIGSLLQELAEVKQLIKSSHSFLPAH
;
A
#
# COMPACT_ATOMS: atom_id res chain seq x y z
N MET A 1 45.81 29.20 2.71
CA MET A 1 46.16 29.07 1.28
C MET A 1 45.36 27.90 0.72
N SER A 2 44.06 28.00 0.43
CA SER A 2 43.39 28.77 -0.63
C SER A 2 44.00 28.58 -2.02
N SER A 3 43.52 27.57 -2.76
CA SER A 3 43.40 27.66 -4.21
C SER A 3 41.91 27.76 -4.55
N ALA A 4 41.37 28.95 -4.26
CA ALA A 4 40.16 29.43 -4.88
C ALA A 4 40.48 29.70 -6.35
N VAL A 5 40.07 28.78 -7.23
CA VAL A 5 39.86 29.11 -8.64
C VAL A 5 38.39 29.46 -8.76
N VAL A 6 38.19 30.71 -9.16
CA VAL A 6 36.94 31.44 -9.38
C VAL A 6 35.88 30.59 -10.10
N ASP A 7 34.69 30.51 -9.49
CA ASP A 7 33.43 30.39 -10.23
C ASP A 7 32.50 31.48 -9.66
N GLU A 8 32.24 32.51 -10.45
CA GLU A 8 31.42 33.68 -10.09
C GLU A 8 29.94 33.28 -9.99
N THR A 9 29.51 32.70 -8.88
CA THR A 9 28.11 32.72 -8.48
C THR A 9 27.99 33.49 -7.17
N CYS A 10 27.35 34.65 -7.19
CA CYS A 10 26.82 35.24 -5.96
C CYS A 10 25.91 34.18 -5.33
N GLY A 11 26.30 33.62 -4.17
CA GLY A 11 25.65 32.47 -3.56
C GLY A 11 24.23 32.76 -3.05
N ALA A 12 23.28 32.88 -3.97
CA ALA A 12 21.87 33.08 -3.67
C ALA A 12 21.26 31.78 -3.11
N LEU A 13 20.55 31.90 -2.01
CA LEU A 13 19.85 30.77 -1.39
C LEU A 13 18.63 30.39 -2.24
N VAL A 14 18.68 29.22 -2.88
CA VAL A 14 17.67 28.77 -3.87
C VAL A 14 16.32 28.42 -3.24
N ASN A 15 16.29 28.15 -1.93
CA ASN A 15 15.13 27.61 -1.21
C ASN A 15 14.46 28.61 -0.26
N VAL A 16 14.75 29.91 -0.38
CA VAL A 16 14.12 30.96 0.45
C VAL A 16 12.64 31.09 0.09
N GLN A 17 11.78 31.18 1.10
CA GLN A 17 10.35 31.41 0.92
C GLN A 17 10.00 32.89 1.13
N ASP A 18 9.10 33.41 0.31
CA ASP A 18 8.50 34.73 0.50
C ASP A 18 7.45 34.74 1.64
N GLN A 19 6.81 35.89 1.86
CA GLN A 19 5.75 36.05 2.87
C GLN A 19 4.53 35.13 2.67
N HIS A 20 4.35 34.59 1.47
CA HIS A 20 3.28 33.68 1.09
C HIS A 20 3.75 32.21 1.05
N GLY A 21 5.01 31.94 1.39
CA GLY A 21 5.61 30.61 1.36
C GLY A 21 6.12 30.17 -0.02
N PHE A 22 6.11 31.03 -1.03
CA PHE A 22 6.61 30.71 -2.37
C PHE A 22 8.14 30.78 -2.44
N THR A 23 8.73 29.75 -3.03
CA THR A 23 10.17 29.73 -3.36
C THR A 23 10.42 30.28 -4.77
N PRO A 24 11.67 30.65 -5.12
CA PRO A 24 12.02 31.01 -6.50
C PRO A 24 11.55 30.00 -7.54
N LEU A 25 11.56 28.70 -7.19
CA LEU A 25 11.07 27.64 -8.05
C LEU A 25 9.54 27.67 -8.25
N HIS A 26 8.77 28.02 -7.21
CA HIS A 26 7.32 28.21 -7.37
C HIS A 26 7.03 29.34 -8.35
N ILE A 27 7.76 30.46 -8.24
CA ILE A 27 7.58 31.64 -9.10
C ILE A 27 7.97 31.31 -10.55
N ALA A 28 9.07 30.60 -10.76
CA ALA A 28 9.48 30.16 -12.09
C ALA A 28 8.43 29.24 -12.73
N ALA A 29 7.89 28.27 -11.98
CA ALA A 29 6.86 27.37 -12.46
C ALA A 29 5.52 28.07 -12.72
N LEU A 30 5.12 29.02 -11.87
CA LEU A 30 3.89 29.82 -12.04
C LEU A 30 3.91 30.65 -13.32
N ASN A 31 5.07 31.21 -13.66
CA ASN A 31 5.29 32.01 -14.86
C ASN A 31 5.66 31.16 -16.09
N GLU A 32 5.54 29.83 -16.00
CA GLU A 32 5.81 28.90 -17.11
C GLU A 32 7.25 28.98 -17.65
N LEU A 33 8.19 29.45 -16.83
CA LEU A 33 9.61 29.62 -17.18
C LEU A 33 10.37 28.30 -17.01
N SER A 34 10.17 27.36 -17.94
CA SER A 34 10.77 26.03 -17.92
C SER A 34 12.30 26.04 -17.79
N ASN A 35 12.99 26.88 -18.56
CA ASN A 35 14.44 26.99 -18.52
C ASN A 35 14.95 27.48 -17.16
N CYS A 36 14.28 28.49 -16.58
CA CYS A 36 14.60 28.98 -15.25
C CYS A 36 14.34 27.91 -14.19
N ALA A 37 13.23 27.18 -14.28
CA ALA A 37 12.93 26.07 -13.38
C ALA A 37 14.00 24.97 -13.48
N SER A 38 14.43 24.57 -14.68
CA SER A 38 15.49 23.59 -14.90
C SER A 38 16.83 24.03 -14.30
N ILE A 39 17.20 25.31 -14.45
CA ILE A 39 18.43 25.86 -13.85
C ILE A 39 18.34 25.88 -12.31
N LEU A 40 17.18 26.23 -11.75
CA LEU A 40 16.99 26.20 -10.30
C LEU A 40 17.10 24.77 -9.76
N ILE A 41 16.48 23.79 -10.44
CA ILE A 41 16.55 22.37 -10.07
C ILE A 41 17.98 21.85 -10.16
N SER A 42 18.72 22.18 -11.23
CA SER A 42 20.11 21.74 -11.39
C SER A 42 21.02 22.32 -10.29
N ASN A 43 20.68 23.50 -9.77
CA ASN A 43 21.35 24.15 -8.64
C ASN A 43 20.79 23.78 -7.24
N GLY A 44 19.97 22.73 -7.14
CA GLY A 44 19.53 22.18 -5.84
C GLY A 44 18.27 22.82 -5.24
N ALA A 45 17.41 23.41 -6.07
CA ALA A 45 16.08 23.83 -5.62
C ALA A 45 15.27 22.65 -5.08
N ASP A 46 14.75 22.79 -3.86
CA ASP A 46 13.86 21.82 -3.24
C ASP A 46 12.44 21.98 -3.80
N TYR A 47 12.04 21.01 -4.60
CA TYR A 47 10.72 20.96 -5.23
C TYR A 47 9.63 20.39 -4.30
N SER A 48 9.96 19.97 -3.08
CA SER A 48 9.00 19.45 -2.10
C SER A 48 8.41 20.51 -1.17
N LEU A 49 9.05 21.69 -1.09
CA LEU A 49 8.59 22.80 -0.26
C LEU A 49 7.18 23.25 -0.67
N LYS A 50 6.37 23.57 0.34
CA LYS A 50 4.97 24.00 0.19
C LYS A 50 4.81 25.47 0.54
N SER A 51 4.00 26.16 -0.25
CA SER A 51 3.48 27.50 0.05
C SER A 51 2.50 27.49 1.24
N ASN A 52 2.12 28.67 1.73
CA ASN A 52 1.16 28.80 2.85
C ASN A 52 -0.22 28.23 2.51
N SER A 53 -0.56 28.08 1.21
CA SER A 53 -1.77 27.42 0.74
C SER A 53 -1.63 25.89 0.63
N GLY A 54 -0.47 25.32 0.96
CA GLY A 54 -0.20 23.88 0.92
C GLY A 54 0.20 23.33 -0.46
N ILE A 55 0.34 24.19 -1.47
CA ILE A 55 0.75 23.81 -2.83
C ILE A 55 2.28 23.65 -2.85
N SER A 56 2.78 22.51 -3.34
CA SER A 56 4.21 22.26 -3.50
C SER A 56 4.77 22.80 -4.82
N ALA A 57 6.05 23.15 -4.86
CA ALA A 57 6.71 23.58 -6.10
C ALA A 57 6.59 22.52 -7.21
N PHE A 58 6.74 21.23 -6.87
CA PHE A 58 6.55 20.13 -7.81
C PHE A 58 5.14 20.09 -8.41
N SER A 59 4.09 20.34 -7.62
CA SER A 59 2.71 20.33 -8.12
C SER A 59 2.45 21.44 -9.16
N LEU A 60 3.11 22.59 -9.02
CA LEU A 60 3.09 23.66 -10.01
C LEU A 60 3.86 23.28 -11.27
N ILE A 61 5.07 22.73 -11.11
CA ILE A 61 5.87 22.23 -12.24
C ILE A 61 5.07 21.22 -13.05
N ALA A 62 4.41 20.28 -12.37
CA ALA A 62 3.60 19.25 -13.00
C ALA A 62 2.44 19.80 -13.82
N LYS A 63 1.82 20.88 -13.35
CA LYS A 63 0.68 21.50 -14.02
C LYS A 63 1.08 22.47 -15.13
N LYS A 64 2.22 23.15 -14.99
CA LYS A 64 2.57 24.34 -15.78
C LYS A 64 3.85 24.21 -16.61
N THR A 65 4.83 23.44 -16.16
CA THR A 65 6.15 23.31 -16.83
C THR A 65 6.64 21.85 -16.87
N PRO A 66 5.97 20.94 -17.61
CA PRO A 66 6.33 19.52 -17.60
C PRO A 66 7.73 19.24 -18.16
N THR A 67 8.29 20.13 -18.98
CA THR A 67 9.66 20.00 -19.51
C THR A 67 10.73 20.03 -18.42
N ALA A 68 10.45 20.68 -17.27
CA ALA A 68 11.37 20.71 -16.14
C ALA A 68 11.48 19.36 -15.41
N PHE A 69 10.63 18.37 -15.74
CA PHE A 69 10.75 17.02 -15.19
C PHE A 69 12.02 16.30 -15.61
N GLU A 70 12.50 16.54 -16.83
CA GLU A 70 13.76 15.96 -17.28
C GLU A 70 14.91 16.45 -16.40
N ALA A 71 14.91 17.74 -16.01
CA ALA A 71 15.91 18.26 -15.07
C ALA A 71 15.84 17.58 -13.68
N ILE A 72 14.65 17.19 -13.22
CA ILE A 72 14.50 16.42 -11.96
C ILE A 72 15.06 15.01 -12.13
N LYS A 73 14.74 14.32 -13.24
CA LYS A 73 15.28 12.98 -13.53
C LYS A 73 16.80 12.99 -13.66
N ASP A 74 17.36 14.00 -14.33
CA ASP A 74 18.80 14.18 -14.47
C ASP A 74 19.45 14.39 -13.11
N LYS A 75 18.84 15.20 -12.24
CA LYS A 75 19.30 15.41 -10.86
C LYS A 75 19.26 14.12 -10.05
N LEU A 76 18.20 13.32 -10.17
CA LEU A 76 18.10 12.01 -9.51
C LEU A 76 19.15 11.02 -10.04
N THR A 77 19.48 11.11 -11.33
CA THR A 77 20.53 10.30 -11.96
C THR A 77 21.92 10.73 -11.50
N GLU A 78 22.14 12.01 -11.18
CA GLU A 78 23.39 12.52 -10.59
C GLU A 78 23.73 11.83 -9.27
N TYR A 79 22.73 11.41 -8.49
CA TYR A 79 22.92 10.68 -7.24
C TYR A 79 23.29 9.20 -7.43
N ILE A 80 23.33 8.70 -8.66
CA ILE A 80 23.83 7.36 -9.01
C ILE A 80 25.27 7.51 -9.54
N ASN A 81 26.23 6.99 -8.80
CA ASN A 81 27.64 7.06 -9.12
C ASN A 81 28.23 5.69 -9.43
N LEU A 82 28.92 5.57 -10.57
CA LEU A 82 29.71 4.38 -10.91
C LEU A 82 31.15 4.61 -10.47
N THR A 83 31.64 3.79 -9.56
CA THR A 83 33.02 3.81 -9.05
C THR A 83 33.71 2.51 -9.44
N CYS A 84 34.83 2.60 -10.15
CA CYS A 84 35.71 1.46 -10.40
C CYS A 84 36.84 1.50 -9.36
N GLN A 85 36.94 0.46 -8.53
CA GLN A 85 37.89 0.42 -7.42
C GLN A 85 39.28 -0.07 -7.84
N SER A 86 39.39 -0.88 -8.91
CA SER A 86 40.66 -1.38 -9.46
C SER A 86 40.50 -1.93 -10.88
N VAL A 87 41.41 -1.55 -11.80
CA VAL A 87 41.52 -2.14 -13.16
C VAL A 87 41.84 -3.64 -13.10
N ALA A 88 42.51 -4.10 -12.04
CA ALA A 88 43.00 -5.47 -11.95
C ALA A 88 41.91 -6.50 -11.60
N LEU A 89 40.78 -6.07 -11.02
CA LEU A 89 39.69 -6.97 -10.58
C LEU A 89 38.43 -6.88 -11.47
N ASN A 90 38.31 -5.87 -12.33
CA ASN A 90 37.10 -5.59 -13.13
C ASN A 90 35.81 -5.55 -12.30
N GLU A 91 35.89 -5.08 -11.05
CA GLU A 91 34.73 -4.89 -10.19
C GLU A 91 34.27 -3.43 -10.27
N VAL A 92 33.16 -3.18 -10.97
CA VAL A 92 32.45 -1.90 -10.92
C VAL A 92 31.50 -1.93 -9.74
N GLU A 93 31.65 -0.97 -8.84
CA GLU A 93 30.70 -0.71 -7.77
C GLU A 93 29.74 0.40 -8.18
N MET A 94 28.45 0.18 -7.99
CA MET A 94 27.43 1.21 -8.12
C MET A 94 27.10 1.77 -6.75
N CYS A 95 27.19 3.09 -6.63
CA CYS A 95 26.90 3.83 -5.41
C CYS A 95 25.63 4.68 -5.59
N PHE A 96 24.64 4.49 -4.73
CA PHE A 96 23.48 5.37 -4.59
C PHE A 96 23.71 6.31 -3.41
N ASP A 97 23.78 7.61 -3.66
CA ASP A 97 23.91 8.64 -2.62
C ASP A 97 22.54 9.19 -2.22
N PHE A 98 22.00 8.70 -1.11
CA PHE A 98 20.71 9.15 -0.58
C PHE A 98 20.81 10.45 0.21
N LYS A 99 22.01 10.84 0.68
CA LYS A 99 22.20 12.01 1.55
C LYS A 99 21.77 13.31 0.87
N ASN A 100 22.12 13.47 -0.39
CA ASN A 100 21.90 14.71 -1.15
C ASN A 100 20.51 14.77 -1.81
N GLY A 101 19.89 13.62 -2.10
CA GLY A 101 18.56 13.55 -2.71
C GLY A 101 17.42 13.49 -1.69
N PHE A 102 17.61 12.78 -0.57
CA PHE A 102 16.61 12.61 0.48
C PHE A 102 17.18 13.04 1.83
N HIS A 103 16.91 14.28 2.23
CA HIS A 103 17.38 14.84 3.49
C HIS A 103 16.57 14.29 4.68
N HIS A 104 17.25 13.57 5.58
CA HIS A 104 16.67 13.16 6.87
C HIS A 104 16.44 14.38 7.78
N PRO A 105 15.27 14.55 8.42
CA PRO A 105 14.21 13.56 8.70
C PRO A 105 12.98 13.62 7.77
N ASN A 106 13.05 14.34 6.64
CA ASN A 106 11.88 14.64 5.80
C ASN A 106 11.96 13.93 4.43
N GLU A 107 12.60 12.76 4.39
CA GLU A 107 12.94 12.00 3.18
C GLU A 107 11.71 11.73 2.29
N TYR A 108 10.57 11.38 2.89
CA TYR A 108 9.34 11.07 2.15
C TYR A 108 8.53 12.31 1.75
N THR A 109 8.92 13.53 2.13
CA THR A 109 8.19 14.76 1.74
C THR A 109 8.24 14.95 0.23
N ILE A 110 9.40 14.69 -0.38
CA ILE A 110 9.60 14.67 -1.83
C ILE A 110 8.70 13.61 -2.48
N LEU A 111 8.71 12.39 -1.94
CA LEU A 111 7.92 11.27 -2.48
C LEU A 111 6.41 11.53 -2.38
N ASN A 112 5.97 12.10 -1.25
CA ASN A 112 4.59 12.51 -1.07
C ASN A 112 4.22 13.65 -2.03
N ALA A 113 5.12 14.59 -2.32
CA ALA A 113 4.87 15.64 -3.32
C ALA A 113 4.65 15.07 -4.73
N PHE A 114 5.39 14.02 -5.13
CA PHE A 114 5.16 13.32 -6.41
C PHE A 114 3.79 12.63 -6.44
N ILE A 115 3.42 11.98 -5.35
CA ILE A 115 2.14 11.26 -5.21
C ILE A 115 0.97 12.23 -5.21
N ASP A 116 1.06 13.33 -4.44
CA ASP A 116 0.02 14.34 -4.30
C ASP A 116 -0.22 15.10 -5.62
N ALA A 117 0.83 15.32 -6.41
CA ALA A 117 0.74 15.90 -7.75
C ALA A 117 0.25 14.89 -8.83
N GLY A 118 -0.04 13.64 -8.46
CA GLY A 118 -0.54 12.61 -9.37
C GLY A 118 0.50 11.98 -10.30
N HIS A 119 1.76 12.40 -10.24
CA HIS A 119 2.84 11.94 -11.11
C HIS A 119 3.60 10.77 -10.48
N LYS A 120 2.87 9.68 -10.24
CA LYS A 120 3.38 8.49 -9.57
C LYS A 120 4.52 7.82 -10.36
N GLU A 121 4.55 7.98 -11.68
CA GLU A 121 5.57 7.39 -12.57
C GLU A 121 7.00 7.75 -12.19
N MET A 122 7.22 8.90 -11.54
CA MET A 122 8.53 9.28 -11.00
C MET A 122 9.08 8.26 -10.00
N LEU A 123 8.20 7.53 -9.28
CA LEU A 123 8.59 6.48 -8.33
C LEU A 123 9.27 5.29 -9.01
N LEU A 124 9.03 5.06 -10.31
CA LEU A 124 9.68 3.99 -11.08
C LEU A 124 11.16 4.29 -11.34
N HIS A 125 11.62 5.52 -11.14
CA HIS A 125 13.00 5.89 -11.33
C HIS A 125 13.92 4.98 -10.47
N PRO A 126 15.00 4.40 -11.03
CA PRO A 126 15.81 3.39 -10.34
C PRO A 126 16.36 3.84 -8.99
N TYR A 127 16.76 5.11 -8.87
CA TYR A 127 17.21 5.72 -7.61
C TYR A 127 16.13 5.68 -6.51
N ILE A 128 14.89 6.03 -6.85
CA ILE A 128 13.78 6.08 -5.89
C ILE A 128 13.33 4.68 -5.52
N THR A 129 13.25 3.79 -6.51
CA THR A 129 12.95 2.38 -6.29
C THR A 129 13.99 1.74 -5.35
N ALA A 130 15.28 1.98 -5.58
CA ALA A 130 16.37 1.53 -4.72
C ALA A 130 16.23 2.05 -3.28
N PHE A 131 15.96 3.35 -3.12
CA PHE A 131 15.70 3.97 -1.83
C PHE A 131 14.53 3.30 -1.08
N LEU A 132 13.41 3.07 -1.78
CA LEU A 132 12.23 2.42 -1.21
C LEU A 132 12.51 0.97 -0.76
N TYR A 133 13.31 0.21 -1.51
CA TYR A 133 13.71 -1.16 -1.12
C TYR A 133 14.56 -1.17 0.14
N VAL A 134 15.59 -0.32 0.22
CA VAL A 134 16.46 -0.23 1.40
C VAL A 134 15.68 0.20 2.63
N THR A 135 14.84 1.23 2.49
CA THR A 135 14.03 1.76 3.59
C THR A 135 12.96 0.77 4.05
N TRP A 136 12.38 -0.01 3.14
CA TRP A 136 11.47 -1.10 3.49
C TRP A 136 12.18 -2.22 4.26
N ALA A 137 13.37 -2.67 3.81
CA ALA A 137 14.14 -3.68 4.52
C ALA A 137 14.47 -3.26 5.96
N ARG A 138 14.69 -1.96 6.18
CA ARG A 138 14.87 -1.32 7.50
C ARG A 138 13.59 -1.34 8.36
N MET A 139 12.43 -1.02 7.79
CA MET A 139 11.19 -0.78 8.54
C MET A 139 10.22 -1.96 8.60
N ARG A 140 10.38 -2.99 7.77
CA ARG A 140 9.45 -4.13 7.68
C ARG A 140 9.21 -4.83 9.02
N ARG A 141 10.22 -4.94 9.89
CA ARG A 141 10.07 -5.55 11.23
C ARG A 141 9.13 -4.74 12.14
N CYS A 142 9.22 -3.42 12.09
CA CYS A 142 8.30 -2.53 12.81
C CYS A 142 6.86 -2.76 12.34
N TYR A 143 6.67 -2.83 11.02
CA TYR A 143 5.37 -3.02 10.42
C TYR A 143 4.76 -4.39 10.75
N TYR A 144 5.52 -5.48 10.63
CA TYR A 144 5.07 -6.81 11.05
C TYR A 144 4.74 -6.86 12.55
N GLY A 145 5.51 -6.15 13.40
CA GLY A 145 5.19 -6.01 14.82
C GLY A 145 3.85 -5.30 15.07
N MET A 146 3.49 -4.31 14.24
CA MET A 146 2.17 -3.66 14.32
C MET A 146 1.02 -4.59 13.93
N ILE A 147 1.19 -5.37 12.85
CA ILE A 147 0.21 -6.38 12.43
C ILE A 147 0.04 -7.43 13.53
N TYR A 148 1.14 -7.94 14.07
CA TYR A 148 1.14 -8.90 15.17
C TYR A 148 0.39 -8.36 16.39
N ASN A 149 0.68 -7.14 16.83
CA ASN A 149 -0.02 -6.54 17.97
C ASN A 149 -1.54 -6.36 17.69
N SER A 150 -1.92 -5.98 16.47
CA SER A 150 -3.34 -5.88 16.07
C SER A 150 -4.02 -7.26 16.02
N LEU A 151 -3.31 -8.30 15.60
CA LEU A 151 -3.81 -9.67 15.56
C LEU A 151 -4.03 -10.20 16.99
N VAL A 152 -3.05 -10.01 17.88
CA VAL A 152 -3.17 -10.39 19.30
C VAL A 152 -4.36 -9.69 19.96
N PHE A 153 -4.50 -8.38 19.76
CA PHE A 153 -5.65 -7.63 20.25
C PHE A 153 -6.99 -8.20 19.74
N SER A 154 -7.09 -8.49 18.45
CA SER A 154 -8.33 -8.99 17.84
C SER A 154 -8.67 -10.42 18.31
N LEU A 155 -7.66 -11.26 18.55
CA LEU A 155 -7.85 -12.59 19.13
C LEU A 155 -8.30 -12.53 20.60
N ILE A 156 -7.72 -11.63 21.40
CA ILE A 156 -8.15 -11.41 22.79
C ILE A 156 -9.59 -10.88 22.82
N LEU A 157 -9.93 -9.94 21.93
CA LEU A 157 -11.29 -9.41 21.80
C LEU A 157 -12.28 -10.52 21.40
N LEU A 158 -11.94 -11.34 20.40
CA LEU A 158 -12.74 -12.49 19.99
C LEU A 158 -12.98 -13.45 21.16
N PHE A 159 -11.93 -13.81 21.89
CA PHE A 159 -12.03 -14.70 23.03
C PHE A 159 -12.91 -14.12 24.15
N TYR A 160 -12.74 -12.83 24.48
CA TYR A 160 -13.56 -12.13 25.45
C TYR A 160 -15.05 -12.14 25.07
N VAL A 161 -15.39 -11.82 23.82
CA VAL A 161 -16.79 -11.81 23.34
C VAL A 161 -17.40 -13.22 23.39
N LEU A 162 -16.63 -14.25 23.03
CA LEU A 162 -17.09 -15.64 23.11
C LEU A 162 -17.29 -16.11 24.56
N THR A 163 -16.38 -15.79 25.49
CA THR A 163 -16.55 -16.10 26.92
C THR A 163 -17.72 -15.31 27.52
N SER A 164 -17.91 -14.05 27.11
CA SER A 164 -19.04 -13.21 27.53
C SER A 164 -20.39 -13.81 27.12
N LEU A 165 -20.50 -14.29 25.88
CA LEU A 165 -21.66 -15.03 25.39
C LEU A 165 -21.89 -16.34 26.18
N ALA A 166 -20.83 -17.10 26.44
CA ALA A 166 -20.93 -18.36 27.19
C ALA A 166 -21.44 -18.13 28.63
N TYR A 167 -21.02 -17.04 29.27
CA TYR A 167 -21.45 -16.65 30.61
C TYR A 167 -22.91 -16.18 30.64
N ASP A 168 -23.36 -15.37 29.67
CA ASP A 168 -24.77 -14.97 29.57
C ASP A 168 -25.68 -16.19 29.35
N CYS A 169 -25.28 -17.13 28.50
CA CYS A 169 -26.01 -18.39 28.30
C CYS A 169 -26.10 -19.23 29.58
N ASP A 170 -25.02 -19.33 30.37
CA ASP A 170 -25.02 -20.10 31.61
C ASP A 170 -25.97 -19.51 32.67
N ARG A 171 -25.94 -18.17 32.83
CA ARG A 171 -26.87 -17.45 33.69
C ARG A 171 -28.32 -17.69 33.29
N LYS A 172 -28.64 -17.64 31.99
CA LYS A 172 -30.00 -17.89 31.46
C LYS A 172 -30.50 -19.31 31.69
N ILE A 173 -29.59 -20.29 31.75
CA ILE A 173 -29.94 -21.70 32.07
C ILE A 173 -30.25 -21.85 33.56
N HIS A 174 -29.53 -21.13 34.44
CA HIS A 174 -29.70 -21.23 35.89
C HIS A 174 -30.82 -20.33 36.47
N ASP A 175 -31.30 -19.33 35.71
CA ASP A 175 -32.46 -18.52 36.10
C ASP A 175 -33.77 -19.17 35.61
N PRO A 176 -34.61 -19.72 36.51
CA PRO A 176 -35.86 -20.39 36.14
C PRO A 176 -36.88 -19.45 35.47
N ARG A 177 -36.71 -18.12 35.56
CA ARG A 177 -37.61 -17.14 34.92
C ARG A 177 -37.33 -16.95 33.42
N LEU A 178 -36.15 -17.34 32.92
CA LEU A 178 -35.73 -17.15 31.52
C LEU A 178 -35.66 -18.47 30.72
N ALA A 179 -36.17 -19.57 31.28
CA ALA A 179 -36.11 -20.91 30.70
C ALA A 179 -36.71 -21.02 29.29
N ASN A 180 -37.71 -20.20 28.92
CA ASN A 180 -38.35 -20.26 27.59
C ASN A 180 -37.50 -19.68 26.45
N THR A 181 -36.45 -18.91 26.75
CA THR A 181 -35.49 -18.36 25.76
C THR A 181 -34.26 -19.25 25.51
N THR A 182 -34.21 -20.44 26.11
CA THR A 182 -33.01 -21.30 26.19
C THR A 182 -32.70 -22.13 24.94
N VAL A 183 -33.58 -22.13 23.92
CA VAL A 183 -33.39 -22.94 22.70
C VAL A 183 -32.07 -22.60 21.98
N HIS A 184 -31.59 -21.35 22.06
CA HIS A 184 -30.33 -20.94 21.45
C HIS A 184 -29.05 -21.26 22.24
N CYS A 185 -29.16 -21.62 23.54
CA CYS A 185 -28.00 -21.91 24.39
C CYS A 185 -27.79 -23.42 24.64
N SER A 186 -28.64 -24.29 24.06
CA SER A 186 -28.66 -25.73 24.32
C SER A 186 -27.61 -26.54 23.55
N ASN A 187 -26.95 -25.95 22.55
CA ASN A 187 -25.90 -26.64 21.83
C ASN A 187 -24.62 -26.69 22.67
N ARG A 188 -24.36 -27.89 23.21
CA ARG A 188 -23.11 -28.29 23.89
C ARG A 188 -21.94 -28.32 22.90
N SER A 189 -21.58 -27.19 22.32
CA SER A 189 -20.34 -27.06 21.56
C SER A 189 -19.17 -27.29 22.52
N TYR A 190 -18.20 -28.14 22.14
CA TYR A 190 -16.96 -28.34 22.90
C TYR A 190 -16.27 -27.01 23.26
N LEU A 191 -16.40 -26.01 22.38
CA LEU A 191 -15.94 -24.64 22.61
C LEU A 191 -16.59 -24.00 23.85
N ASN A 192 -17.90 -24.17 24.06
CA ASN A 192 -18.60 -23.62 25.23
C ASN A 192 -18.14 -24.29 26.53
N ALA A 193 -17.91 -25.60 26.51
CA ALA A 193 -17.36 -26.32 27.67
C ALA A 193 -15.93 -25.84 27.98
N PHE A 194 -15.07 -25.73 26.96
CA PHE A 194 -13.70 -25.22 27.09
C PHE A 194 -13.64 -23.78 27.61
N LEU A 195 -14.50 -22.90 27.09
CA LEU A 195 -14.58 -21.50 27.53
C LEU A 195 -15.05 -21.36 28.99
N ARG A 196 -15.91 -22.28 29.46
CA ARG A 196 -16.38 -22.33 30.86
C ARG A 196 -15.34 -22.91 31.81
N SER A 197 -14.62 -23.95 31.38
CA SER A 197 -13.56 -24.59 32.19
C SER A 197 -12.22 -23.86 32.11
N GLY A 198 -12.14 -22.77 31.34
CA GLY A 198 -10.92 -22.00 31.15
C GLY A 198 -10.40 -21.42 32.47
N PRO A 199 -9.07 -21.38 32.69
CA PRO A 199 -8.49 -20.84 33.92
C PRO A 199 -8.63 -19.31 34.06
N LEU A 200 -8.96 -18.62 32.96
CA LEU A 200 -9.05 -17.17 32.90
C LEU A 200 -10.49 -16.71 33.11
N SER A 201 -10.77 -16.16 34.29
CA SER A 201 -12.06 -15.52 34.58
C SER A 201 -12.34 -14.37 33.61
N LEU A 202 -13.62 -14.11 33.33
CA LEU A 202 -14.07 -13.01 32.47
C LEU A 202 -13.46 -11.66 32.89
N GLN A 203 -13.31 -11.44 34.21
CA GLN A 203 -12.69 -10.25 34.77
C GLN A 203 -11.21 -10.14 34.36
N THR A 204 -10.44 -11.22 34.52
CA THR A 204 -9.03 -11.23 34.14
C THR A 204 -8.84 -11.00 32.64
N GLN A 205 -9.68 -11.62 31.80
CA GLN A 205 -9.64 -11.41 30.35
C GLN A 205 -9.89 -9.95 29.96
N TRP A 206 -10.84 -9.29 30.61
CA TRP A 206 -11.14 -7.88 30.35
C TRP A 206 -10.00 -6.96 30.79
N TYR A 207 -9.35 -7.21 31.94
CA TYR A 207 -8.19 -6.41 32.35
C TYR A 207 -7.01 -6.56 31.37
N ILE A 208 -6.80 -7.77 30.83
CA ILE A 208 -5.81 -8.00 29.76
C ILE A 208 -6.21 -7.20 28.51
N LEU A 209 -7.46 -7.27 28.07
CA LEU A 209 -7.97 -6.51 26.94
C LEU A 209 -7.83 -4.99 27.15
N LEU A 210 -8.11 -4.50 28.35
CA LEU A 210 -7.96 -3.10 28.74
C LEU A 210 -6.50 -2.66 28.65
N TYR A 211 -5.56 -3.47 29.15
CA TYR A 211 -4.13 -3.17 29.06
C TYR A 211 -3.67 -2.99 27.60
N PHE A 212 -4.04 -3.92 26.71
CA PHE A 212 -3.73 -3.79 25.28
C PHE A 212 -4.42 -2.58 24.64
N THR A 213 -5.66 -2.29 25.04
CA THR A 213 -6.41 -1.12 24.55
C THR A 213 -5.77 0.20 24.97
N LEU A 214 -5.35 0.33 26.23
CA LEU A 214 -4.64 1.50 26.73
C LEU A 214 -3.27 1.67 26.07
N SER A 215 -2.54 0.58 25.82
CA SER A 215 -1.28 0.60 25.07
C SER A 215 -1.47 1.09 23.62
N LEU A 216 -2.53 0.63 22.95
CA LEU A 216 -2.93 1.08 21.61
C LEU A 216 -3.34 2.57 21.61
N ALA A 217 -4.18 2.98 22.56
CA ALA A 217 -4.62 4.36 22.72
C ALA A 217 -3.45 5.30 22.98
N TYR A 218 -2.55 4.94 23.91
CA TYR A 218 -1.31 5.65 24.17
C TYR A 218 -0.52 5.83 22.87
N ARG A 219 -0.23 4.73 22.14
CA ARG A 219 0.49 4.81 20.85
C ARG A 219 -0.16 5.79 19.87
N LYS A 220 -1.50 5.81 19.77
CA LYS A 220 -2.22 6.69 18.84
C LYS A 220 -2.22 8.15 19.26
N VAL A 221 -2.33 8.45 20.55
CA VAL A 221 -2.24 9.81 21.09
C VAL A 221 -0.84 10.41 20.88
N TYR A 222 0.22 9.62 21.03
CA TYR A 222 1.57 10.09 20.68
C TYR A 222 1.74 10.26 19.17
N GLY A 223 1.18 9.36 18.36
CA GLY A 223 1.20 9.48 16.90
C GLY A 223 0.41 10.69 16.38
N PHE A 224 -0.59 11.16 17.14
CA PHE A 224 -1.40 12.33 16.80
C PHE A 224 -0.57 13.62 16.67
N HIS A 225 0.44 13.81 17.53
CA HIS A 225 1.37 14.95 17.48
C HIS A 225 2.22 15.00 16.19
N GLY A 226 2.23 13.92 15.40
CA GLY A 226 2.84 13.88 14.08
C GLY A 226 2.03 14.63 13.01
N TYR A 227 0.71 14.73 13.17
CA TYR A 227 -0.17 15.32 12.16
C TYR A 227 -0.31 16.84 12.35
N PRO A 228 -0.29 17.62 11.26
CA PRO A 228 -0.45 19.08 11.34
C PRO A 228 -1.90 19.49 11.64
N SER A 229 -2.90 18.64 11.38
CA SER A 229 -4.31 18.95 11.63
C SER A 229 -5.17 17.74 12.03
N LEU A 230 -6.22 18.00 12.84
CA LEU A 230 -7.24 17.02 13.22
C LEU A 230 -7.98 16.45 12.01
N LYS A 231 -8.32 17.30 11.04
CA LYS A 231 -9.06 16.89 9.83
C LYS A 231 -8.31 15.84 9.03
N GLN A 232 -7.00 16.04 8.85
CA GLN A 232 -6.16 15.07 8.14
C GLN A 232 -6.07 13.73 8.89
N TYR A 233 -6.03 13.79 10.23
CA TYR A 233 -6.01 12.60 11.06
C TYR A 233 -7.30 11.77 10.96
N CYS A 234 -8.46 12.43 11.08
CA CYS A 234 -9.79 11.80 11.04
C CYS A 234 -10.19 11.33 9.64
N THR A 235 -9.62 11.90 8.57
CA THR A 235 -9.88 11.44 7.20
C THR A 235 -9.16 10.12 6.90
N ASN A 236 -8.13 9.75 7.67
CA ASN A 236 -7.42 8.50 7.48
C ASN A 236 -8.22 7.32 8.08
N TRP A 237 -8.75 6.47 7.20
CA TRP A 237 -9.52 5.27 7.55
C TRP A 237 -8.84 4.36 8.57
N GLY A 238 -7.52 4.20 8.51
CA GLY A 238 -6.78 3.37 9.47
C GLY A 238 -6.85 3.91 10.90
N ASN A 239 -6.87 5.24 11.07
CA ASN A 239 -7.02 5.83 12.41
C ASN A 239 -8.45 5.71 12.91
N VAL A 240 -9.44 5.91 12.03
CA VAL A 240 -10.86 5.77 12.36
C VAL A 240 -11.15 4.35 12.85
N LEU A 241 -10.72 3.33 12.11
CA LEU A 241 -10.93 1.92 12.49
C LEU A 241 -10.30 1.57 13.84
N GLU A 242 -9.07 2.01 14.11
CA GLU A 242 -8.43 1.77 15.41
C GLU A 242 -9.15 2.49 16.57
N TRP A 243 -9.60 3.74 16.38
CA TRP A 243 -10.38 4.45 17.41
C TRP A 243 -11.75 3.83 17.63
N THR A 244 -12.43 3.36 16.58
CA THR A 244 -13.70 2.63 16.75
C THR A 244 -13.49 1.36 17.57
N GLY A 245 -12.40 0.63 17.36
CA GLY A 245 -12.04 -0.53 18.18
C GLY A 245 -11.82 -0.18 19.66
N ILE A 246 -11.13 0.93 19.94
CA ILE A 246 -10.94 1.42 21.32
C ILE A 246 -12.29 1.75 21.98
N ILE A 247 -13.17 2.46 21.27
CA ILE A 247 -14.50 2.84 21.77
C ILE A 247 -15.33 1.58 22.09
N TYR A 248 -15.30 0.58 21.19
CA TYR A 248 -16.05 -0.66 21.41
C TYR A 248 -15.65 -1.40 22.69
N VAL A 249 -14.35 -1.44 23.05
CA VAL A 249 -13.90 -2.10 24.29
C VAL A 249 -14.52 -1.48 25.54
N PHE A 250 -14.74 -0.16 25.54
CA PHE A 250 -15.44 0.52 26.63
C PHE A 250 -16.95 0.26 26.62
N ILE A 251 -17.57 0.20 25.43
CA ILE A 251 -19.01 -0.10 25.29
C ILE A 251 -19.35 -1.52 25.80
N ILE A 252 -18.50 -2.51 25.50
CA ILE A 252 -18.71 -3.91 25.91
C ILE A 252 -18.22 -4.21 27.34
N SER A 253 -17.83 -3.19 28.10
CA SER A 253 -17.33 -3.38 29.47
C SER A 253 -18.44 -3.83 30.40
N PHE A 254 -18.17 -4.92 31.13
CA PHE A 254 -19.07 -5.42 32.18
C PHE A 254 -18.92 -4.63 33.50
N VAL A 255 -17.91 -3.76 33.63
CA VAL A 255 -17.57 -3.08 34.90
C VAL A 255 -18.64 -2.06 35.30
N TYR A 256 -19.31 -1.42 34.34
CA TYR A 256 -20.33 -0.41 34.62
C TYR A 256 -21.64 -0.99 35.14
N THR A 257 -22.01 -2.19 34.67
CA THR A 257 -23.33 -2.79 34.91
C THR A 257 -23.26 -4.01 35.83
N GLY A 258 -22.07 -4.58 36.06
CA GLY A 258 -21.88 -5.83 36.82
C GLY A 258 -22.48 -7.07 36.16
N ARG A 259 -23.09 -6.91 34.98
CA ARG A 259 -23.82 -7.93 34.22
C ARG A 259 -23.64 -7.68 32.73
N VAL A 260 -23.54 -8.75 31.95
CA VAL A 260 -23.55 -8.69 30.49
C VAL A 260 -24.99 -8.59 30.01
N GLU A 261 -25.30 -7.53 29.28
CA GLU A 261 -26.61 -7.34 28.64
C GLU A 261 -26.62 -7.93 27.22
N SER A 262 -27.78 -8.36 26.73
CA SER A 262 -27.86 -9.02 25.40
C SER A 262 -27.42 -8.09 24.25
N TRP A 263 -27.67 -6.78 24.36
CA TRP A 263 -27.20 -5.80 23.37
C TRP A 263 -25.67 -5.63 23.37
N GLN A 264 -24.99 -5.83 24.52
CA GLN A 264 -23.53 -5.76 24.61
C GLN A 264 -22.87 -6.91 23.86
N VAL A 265 -23.49 -8.09 23.86
CA VAL A 265 -23.01 -9.26 23.11
C VAL A 265 -23.10 -8.99 21.60
N HIS A 266 -24.21 -8.42 21.13
CA HIS A 266 -24.35 -7.99 19.73
C HIS A 266 -23.35 -6.89 19.36
N ALA A 267 -23.15 -5.89 20.23
CA ALA A 267 -22.12 -4.86 20.04
C ALA A 267 -20.70 -5.47 19.98
N GLY A 268 -20.42 -6.49 20.80
CA GLY A 268 -19.18 -7.26 20.77
C GLY A 268 -18.96 -7.99 19.45
N ALA A 269 -20.01 -8.57 18.86
CA ALA A 269 -19.91 -9.22 17.54
C ALA A 269 -19.52 -8.20 16.45
N PHE A 270 -20.14 -7.02 16.43
CA PHE A 270 -19.74 -5.95 15.51
C PHE A 270 -18.32 -5.45 15.78
N ALA A 271 -17.91 -5.32 17.04
CA ALA A 271 -16.55 -4.95 17.41
C ALA A 271 -15.50 -5.94 16.84
N VAL A 272 -15.79 -7.24 16.94
CA VAL A 272 -14.95 -8.29 16.34
C VAL A 272 -14.88 -8.09 14.82
N MET A 273 -16.00 -7.95 14.11
CA MET A 273 -16.02 -7.71 12.65
C MET A 273 -15.21 -6.47 12.23
N CYS A 274 -15.34 -5.36 12.95
CA CYS A 274 -14.56 -4.16 12.72
C CYS A 274 -13.05 -4.38 12.96
N SER A 275 -12.68 -5.13 14.01
CA SER A 275 -11.27 -5.42 14.31
C SER A 275 -10.59 -6.26 13.23
N TRP A 276 -11.29 -7.25 12.65
CA TRP A 276 -10.78 -8.03 11.51
C TRP A 276 -10.68 -7.19 10.23
N THR A 277 -11.61 -6.25 10.02
CA THR A 277 -11.53 -5.29 8.91
C THR A 277 -10.32 -4.37 9.06
N ASN A 278 -9.96 -3.98 10.28
CA ASN A 278 -8.72 -3.24 10.55
C ASN A 278 -7.46 -4.05 10.19
N ILE A 279 -7.43 -5.36 10.48
CA ILE A 279 -6.34 -6.25 10.04
C ILE A 279 -6.26 -6.29 8.51
N MET A 280 -7.39 -6.43 7.82
CA MET A 280 -7.43 -6.42 6.35
C MET A 280 -6.86 -5.09 5.78
N TYR A 281 -7.20 -3.96 6.40
CA TYR A 281 -6.64 -2.66 6.02
C TYR A 281 -5.11 -2.60 6.19
N LEU A 282 -4.58 -3.12 7.31
CA LEU A 282 -3.14 -3.19 7.56
C LEU A 282 -2.44 -4.16 6.59
N LEU A 283 -3.03 -5.31 6.27
CA LEU A 283 -2.50 -6.21 5.25
C LEU A 283 -2.46 -5.55 3.87
N GLY A 284 -3.44 -4.71 3.54
CA GLY A 284 -3.52 -3.99 2.28
C GLY A 284 -2.44 -2.92 2.03
N GLN A 285 -1.65 -2.57 3.04
CA GLN A 285 -0.48 -1.67 2.86
C GLN A 285 0.80 -2.45 2.51
N LEU A 286 0.81 -3.78 2.68
CA LEU A 286 1.95 -4.60 2.29
C LEU A 286 2.06 -4.65 0.77
N PRO A 287 3.28 -4.61 0.21
CA PRO A 287 3.48 -4.59 -1.24
C PRO A 287 2.96 -5.87 -1.95
N VAL A 288 2.91 -7.01 -1.24
CA VAL A 288 2.43 -8.29 -1.77
C VAL A 288 0.90 -8.37 -1.76
N PHE A 289 0.26 -8.03 -0.63
CA PHE A 289 -1.20 -8.14 -0.47
C PHE A 289 -1.96 -6.90 -0.93
N GLY A 290 -1.26 -5.78 -1.14
CA GLY A 290 -1.84 -4.49 -1.46
C GLY A 290 -2.74 -4.49 -2.70
N PRO A 291 -2.33 -5.07 -3.85
CA PRO A 291 -3.18 -5.16 -5.02
C PRO A 291 -4.49 -5.90 -4.74
N TYR A 292 -4.48 -6.99 -3.97
CA TYR A 292 -5.68 -7.76 -3.65
C TYR A 292 -6.67 -6.97 -2.80
N VAL A 293 -6.19 -6.28 -1.76
CA VAL A 293 -7.05 -5.46 -0.91
C VAL A 293 -7.56 -4.23 -1.66
N GLU A 294 -6.77 -3.66 -2.57
CA GLU A 294 -7.22 -2.58 -3.46
C GLU A 294 -8.35 -3.02 -4.38
N MET A 295 -8.19 -4.19 -5.03
CA MET A 295 -9.22 -4.79 -5.87
C MET A 295 -10.51 -5.00 -5.08
N PHE A 296 -10.42 -5.57 -3.86
CA PHE A 296 -11.57 -5.74 -2.99
C PHE A 296 -12.26 -4.42 -2.63
N GLN A 297 -11.52 -3.40 -2.17
CA GLN A 297 -12.09 -2.10 -1.80
C GLN A 297 -12.71 -1.37 -2.99
N LYS A 298 -12.11 -1.47 -4.17
CA LYS A 298 -12.63 -0.88 -5.41
C LYS A 298 -13.92 -1.56 -5.84
N VAL A 299 -13.94 -2.89 -5.90
CA VAL A 299 -15.15 -3.67 -6.21
C VAL A 299 -16.26 -3.38 -5.20
N GLN A 300 -15.93 -3.29 -3.90
CA GLN A 300 -16.87 -2.91 -2.85
C GLN A 300 -17.46 -1.50 -3.08
N SER A 301 -16.64 -0.53 -3.47
CA SER A 301 -17.10 0.85 -3.74
C SER A 301 -17.99 0.92 -4.98
N GLU A 302 -17.65 0.19 -6.06
CA GLU A 302 -18.50 0.13 -7.25
C GLU A 302 -19.81 -0.60 -6.97
N PHE A 303 -19.76 -1.68 -6.19
CA PHE A 303 -20.96 -2.37 -5.73
C PHE A 303 -21.89 -1.44 -4.94
N GLN A 304 -21.35 -0.64 -4.03
CA GLN A 304 -22.14 0.32 -3.26
C GLN A 304 -22.81 1.39 -4.14
N LYS A 305 -22.09 1.91 -5.15
CA LYS A 305 -22.66 2.86 -6.11
C LYS A 305 -23.77 2.22 -6.94
N LEU A 306 -23.52 1.00 -7.42
CA LEU A 306 -24.50 0.23 -8.18
C LEU A 306 -25.76 0.01 -7.34
N LEU A 307 -25.61 -0.52 -6.12
CA LEU A 307 -26.71 -0.77 -5.21
C LEU A 307 -27.53 0.50 -4.92
N LEU A 308 -26.88 1.67 -4.82
CA LEU A 308 -27.57 2.95 -4.60
C LEU A 308 -28.44 3.37 -5.78
N VAL A 309 -27.99 3.13 -7.02
CA VAL A 309 -28.78 3.40 -8.24
C VAL A 309 -29.97 2.45 -8.35
N PHE A 310 -29.78 1.17 -7.99
CA PHE A 310 -30.83 0.15 -8.03
C PHE A 310 -31.72 0.12 -6.78
N PHE A 311 -31.40 0.92 -5.76
CA PHE A 311 -32.16 0.97 -4.51
C PHE A 311 -33.66 1.26 -4.70
N PRO A 312 -34.09 2.20 -5.56
CA PRO A 312 -35.52 2.43 -5.83
C PRO A 312 -36.21 1.21 -6.45
N PHE A 313 -35.53 0.48 -7.33
CA PHE A 313 -36.05 -0.78 -7.89
C PHE A 313 -36.23 -1.83 -6.80
N LEU A 314 -35.22 -2.00 -5.93
CA LEU A 314 -35.29 -2.93 -4.80
C LEU A 314 -36.50 -2.62 -3.89
N VAL A 315 -36.67 -1.35 -3.52
CA VAL A 315 -37.81 -0.90 -2.69
C VAL A 315 -39.14 -1.16 -3.39
N GLY A 316 -39.26 -0.84 -4.68
CA GLY A 316 -40.48 -1.07 -5.47
C GLY A 316 -40.89 -2.55 -5.50
N PHE A 317 -39.94 -3.45 -5.78
CA PHE A 317 -40.20 -4.89 -5.77
C PHE A 317 -40.47 -5.43 -4.37
N THR A 318 -39.75 -4.99 -3.34
CA THR A 318 -40.00 -5.42 -1.97
C THR A 318 -41.42 -5.05 -1.54
N ILE A 319 -41.85 -3.81 -1.78
CA ILE A 319 -43.23 -3.40 -1.43
C ILE A 319 -44.24 -4.19 -2.26
N GLY A 320 -43.98 -4.42 -3.54
CA GLY A 320 -44.81 -5.28 -4.40
C GLY A 320 -44.96 -6.71 -3.84
N PHE A 321 -43.86 -7.31 -3.39
CA PHE A 321 -43.88 -8.65 -2.78
C PHE A 321 -44.53 -8.69 -1.40
N CYS A 322 -44.42 -7.63 -0.59
CA CYS A 322 -45.20 -7.52 0.65
C CYS A 322 -46.71 -7.52 0.39
N ILE A 323 -47.15 -6.95 -0.74
CA ILE A 323 -48.57 -6.92 -1.14
C ILE A 323 -49.01 -8.28 -1.71
N ILE A 324 -48.18 -8.91 -2.54
CA ILE A 324 -48.51 -10.18 -3.21
C ILE A 324 -48.42 -11.38 -2.24
N PHE A 325 -47.42 -11.37 -1.34
CA PHE A 325 -47.12 -12.46 -0.40
C PHE A 325 -47.25 -12.01 1.07
N PRO A 326 -48.43 -11.56 1.53
CA PRO A 326 -48.60 -10.93 2.84
C PRO A 326 -48.38 -11.89 4.02
N ASN A 327 -48.52 -13.20 3.80
CA ASN A 327 -48.39 -14.21 4.85
C ASN A 327 -47.00 -14.86 4.89
N SER A 328 -46.10 -14.48 4.00
CA SER A 328 -44.75 -15.07 3.95
C SER A 328 -43.87 -14.49 5.07
N ALA A 329 -43.06 -15.35 5.69
CA ALA A 329 -42.08 -14.90 6.70
C ALA A 329 -41.02 -13.95 6.10
N ALA A 330 -40.70 -14.12 4.81
CA ALA A 330 -39.75 -13.27 4.09
C ALA A 330 -40.24 -11.82 3.94
N PHE A 331 -41.54 -11.63 3.65
CA PHE A 331 -42.10 -10.31 3.33
C PHE A 331 -43.09 -9.76 4.36
N HIS A 332 -43.09 -10.28 5.59
CA HIS A 332 -43.92 -9.76 6.67
C HIS A 332 -43.70 -8.26 6.94
N ASN A 333 -42.44 -7.80 6.91
CA ASN A 333 -42.09 -6.39 7.11
C ASN A 333 -41.24 -5.87 5.93
N PRO A 334 -41.32 -4.58 5.57
CA PRO A 334 -40.49 -4.01 4.50
C PRO A 334 -38.98 -4.19 4.74
N PHE A 335 -38.52 -4.10 5.99
CA PHE A 335 -37.11 -4.31 6.33
C PHE A 335 -36.64 -5.75 6.11
N THR A 336 -37.44 -6.75 6.51
CA THR A 336 -37.12 -8.16 6.25
C THR A 336 -37.24 -8.46 4.76
N GLY A 337 -38.22 -7.85 4.08
CA GLY A 337 -38.41 -7.96 2.64
C GLY A 337 -37.26 -7.36 1.83
N ILE A 338 -36.62 -6.27 2.29
CA ILE A 338 -35.41 -5.73 1.67
C ILE A 338 -34.25 -6.72 1.81
N ILE A 339 -34.07 -7.31 3.00
CA ILE A 339 -33.02 -8.33 3.22
C ILE A 339 -33.28 -9.55 2.34
N SER A 340 -34.52 -10.04 2.28
CA SER A 340 -34.90 -11.14 1.40
C SER A 340 -34.70 -10.79 -0.08
N ALA A 341 -35.02 -9.57 -0.51
CA ALA A 341 -34.75 -9.08 -1.87
C ALA A 341 -33.25 -9.06 -2.19
N LEU A 342 -32.39 -8.66 -1.24
CA LEU A 342 -30.94 -8.72 -1.39
C LEU A 342 -30.44 -10.17 -1.45
N VAL A 343 -31.00 -11.08 -0.66
CA VAL A 343 -30.68 -12.51 -0.71
C VAL A 343 -31.09 -13.09 -2.07
N MET A 344 -32.29 -12.80 -2.57
CA MET A 344 -32.70 -13.26 -3.90
C MET A 344 -31.90 -12.61 -5.04
N MET A 345 -31.37 -11.39 -4.83
CA MET A 345 -30.43 -10.78 -5.77
C MET A 345 -29.17 -11.64 -5.91
N THR A 346 -28.68 -12.28 -4.82
CA THR A 346 -27.52 -13.19 -4.84
C THR A 346 -27.68 -14.43 -5.73
N GLY A 347 -28.90 -14.70 -6.20
CA GLY A 347 -29.26 -15.90 -6.96
C GLY A 347 -29.89 -17.00 -6.10
N ASP A 348 -30.09 -16.75 -4.81
CA ASP A 348 -30.82 -17.66 -3.93
C ASP A 348 -32.33 -17.53 -4.16
N MET A 349 -32.87 -18.43 -4.98
CA MET A 349 -34.26 -18.39 -5.42
C MET A 349 -35.16 -19.17 -4.47
N ASN A 350 -35.94 -18.45 -3.65
CA ASN A 350 -36.87 -19.08 -2.73
C ASN A 350 -38.20 -19.43 -3.43
N TYR A 351 -38.17 -20.47 -4.27
CA TYR A 351 -39.34 -20.94 -5.05
C TYR A 351 -40.52 -21.39 -4.17
N ASP A 352 -40.26 -21.72 -2.90
CA ASP A 352 -41.27 -22.10 -1.93
C ASP A 352 -42.36 -21.03 -1.76
N LEU A 353 -42.03 -19.75 -1.99
CA LEU A 353 -43.00 -18.64 -2.01
C LEU A 353 -44.12 -18.83 -3.03
N LEU A 354 -43.81 -19.36 -4.22
CA LEU A 354 -44.79 -19.61 -5.27
C LEU A 354 -45.58 -20.90 -4.99
N LEU A 355 -44.93 -21.93 -4.44
CA LEU A 355 -45.57 -23.19 -4.08
C LEU A 355 -46.58 -23.01 -2.94
N GLU A 356 -46.21 -22.28 -1.88
CA GLU A 356 -47.09 -21.97 -0.75
C GLU A 356 -48.28 -21.10 -1.18
N TYR A 357 -48.10 -20.24 -2.17
CA TYR A 357 -49.21 -19.46 -2.74
C TYR A 357 -50.16 -20.33 -3.56
N SER A 358 -49.64 -21.23 -4.40
CA SER A 358 -50.42 -22.11 -5.28
C SER A 358 -51.20 -23.21 -4.56
N SER A 359 -50.73 -23.64 -3.39
CA SER A 359 -51.38 -24.70 -2.58
C SER A 359 -52.56 -24.19 -1.76
N ARG A 360 -52.93 -22.90 -1.89
CA ARG A 360 -54.03 -22.28 -1.16
C ARG A 360 -55.32 -22.35 -1.98
N ASP A 361 -56.26 -23.19 -1.55
CA ASP A 361 -57.58 -23.49 -2.18
C ASP A 361 -58.49 -22.28 -2.48
N ASN A 362 -58.15 -21.07 -2.02
CA ASN A 362 -59.00 -19.86 -2.14
C ASN A 362 -58.35 -18.71 -2.93
N SER A 363 -57.28 -18.96 -3.70
CA SER A 363 -56.65 -17.91 -4.50
C SER A 363 -57.31 -17.80 -5.89
N SER A 364 -57.67 -16.58 -6.30
CA SER A 364 -58.15 -16.34 -7.66
C SER A 364 -57.04 -16.64 -8.67
N ASP A 365 -57.34 -17.31 -9.78
CA ASP A 365 -56.40 -17.61 -10.87
C ASP A 365 -55.57 -16.38 -11.30
N PHE A 366 -56.20 -15.20 -11.31
CA PHE A 366 -55.55 -13.93 -11.62
C PHE A 366 -54.39 -13.59 -10.67
N ALA A 367 -54.57 -13.82 -9.37
CA ALA A 367 -53.57 -13.50 -8.36
C ALA A 367 -52.37 -14.47 -8.43
N MET A 368 -52.62 -15.73 -8.75
CA MET A 368 -51.56 -16.73 -9.01
C MET A 368 -50.73 -16.37 -10.25
N ILE A 369 -51.37 -15.96 -11.34
CA ILE A 369 -50.67 -15.51 -12.55
C ILE A 369 -49.87 -14.23 -12.25
N SER A 370 -50.44 -13.29 -11.48
CA SER A 370 -49.76 -12.05 -11.12
C SER A 370 -48.50 -12.29 -10.27
N SER A 371 -48.54 -13.27 -9.35
CA SER A 371 -47.39 -13.58 -8.50
C SER A 371 -46.25 -14.25 -9.28
N GLN A 372 -46.59 -15.15 -10.22
CA GLN A 372 -45.63 -15.74 -11.15
C GLN A 372 -44.98 -14.68 -12.05
N ILE A 373 -45.77 -13.79 -12.65
CA ILE A 373 -45.25 -12.72 -13.51
C ILE A 373 -44.32 -11.78 -12.73
N ALA A 374 -44.73 -11.34 -11.53
CA ALA A 374 -43.92 -10.46 -10.69
C ALA A 374 -42.59 -11.11 -10.29
N TYR A 375 -42.62 -12.39 -9.93
CA TYR A 375 -41.41 -13.15 -9.58
C TYR A 375 -40.48 -13.36 -10.79
N THR A 376 -41.02 -13.69 -11.96
CA THR A 376 -40.24 -13.82 -13.20
C THR A 376 -39.61 -12.49 -13.62
N PHE A 377 -40.34 -11.37 -13.47
CA PHE A 377 -39.81 -10.05 -13.79
C PHE A 377 -38.69 -9.64 -12.83
N PHE A 378 -38.86 -9.90 -11.53
CA PHE A 378 -37.80 -9.71 -10.54
C PHE A 378 -36.55 -10.55 -10.87
N LEU A 379 -36.74 -11.82 -11.24
CA LEU A 379 -35.67 -12.71 -11.68
C LEU A 379 -34.88 -12.17 -12.87
N LEU A 380 -35.58 -11.72 -13.91
CA LEU A 380 -34.95 -11.24 -15.13
C LEU A 380 -34.19 -9.94 -14.88
N PHE A 381 -34.83 -8.96 -14.23
CA PHE A 381 -34.27 -7.62 -14.06
C PHE A 381 -33.29 -7.48 -12.89
N ILE A 382 -33.56 -8.13 -11.77
CA ILE A 382 -32.73 -8.01 -10.56
C ILE A 382 -31.74 -9.17 -10.48
N THR A 383 -32.16 -10.43 -10.65
CA THR A 383 -31.23 -11.55 -10.47
C THR A 383 -30.28 -11.69 -11.67
N ILE A 384 -30.79 -11.72 -12.91
CA ILE A 384 -29.96 -11.97 -14.10
C ILE A 384 -29.21 -10.71 -14.55
N ILE A 385 -29.94 -9.62 -14.80
CA ILE A 385 -29.32 -8.40 -15.34
C ILE A 385 -28.36 -7.76 -14.34
N LEU A 386 -28.76 -7.60 -13.08
CA LEU A 386 -27.90 -6.94 -12.09
C LEU A 386 -26.65 -7.77 -11.76
N MET A 387 -26.77 -9.09 -11.66
CA MET A 387 -25.59 -9.93 -11.39
C MET A 387 -24.60 -9.95 -12.53
N ASN A 388 -25.08 -10.07 -13.77
CA ASN A 388 -24.20 -10.04 -14.93
C ASN A 388 -23.53 -8.67 -15.09
N LEU A 389 -24.24 -7.58 -14.78
CA LEU A 389 -23.69 -6.23 -14.78
C LEU A 389 -22.61 -6.06 -13.69
N LEU A 390 -22.89 -6.55 -12.48
CA LEU A 390 -21.97 -6.48 -11.33
C LEU A 390 -20.67 -7.25 -11.61
N VAL A 391 -20.77 -8.47 -12.14
CA VAL A 391 -19.61 -9.28 -12.54
C VAL A 391 -18.85 -8.58 -13.68
N GLY A 392 -19.55 -8.04 -14.68
CA GLY A 392 -18.93 -7.34 -15.80
C GLY A 392 -18.11 -6.12 -15.38
N ILE A 393 -18.67 -5.26 -14.52
CA ILE A 393 -17.97 -4.08 -13.98
C ILE A 393 -16.76 -4.51 -13.13
N ALA A 394 -16.92 -5.51 -12.27
CA ALA A 394 -15.84 -6.00 -11.42
C ALA A 394 -14.66 -6.54 -12.25
N VAL A 395 -14.92 -7.34 -13.29
CA VAL A 395 -13.87 -7.90 -14.16
C VAL A 395 -13.13 -6.79 -14.91
N HIS A 396 -13.87 -5.83 -15.48
CA HIS A 396 -13.27 -4.69 -16.18
C HIS A 396 -12.36 -3.85 -15.25
N ASP A 397 -12.81 -3.55 -14.04
CA ASP A 397 -12.05 -2.75 -13.08
C ASP A 397 -10.82 -3.48 -12.55
N ILE A 398 -10.91 -4.79 -12.31
CA ILE A 398 -9.77 -5.63 -11.89
C ILE A 398 -8.66 -5.61 -12.96
N GLN A 399 -9.01 -5.73 -14.23
CA GLN A 399 -8.04 -5.67 -15.33
C GLN A 399 -7.35 -4.31 -15.40
N GLY A 400 -8.09 -3.22 -15.19
CA GLY A 400 -7.53 -1.86 -15.13
C GLY A 400 -6.55 -1.66 -13.96
N LEU A 401 -6.88 -2.21 -12.79
CA LEU A 401 -6.00 -2.14 -11.61
C LEU A 401 -4.73 -2.97 -11.76
N GLN A 402 -4.81 -4.16 -12.40
CA GLN A 402 -3.66 -5.04 -12.57
C GLN A 402 -2.58 -4.40 -13.45
N LYS A 403 -2.96 -3.64 -14.48
CA LYS A 403 -2.01 -2.91 -15.34
C LYS A 403 -1.16 -1.88 -14.58
N ASN A 404 -1.72 -1.30 -13.50
CA ASN A 404 -1.07 -0.28 -12.68
C ASN A 404 -0.56 -0.82 -11.34
N ALA A 405 -0.55 -2.15 -11.14
CA ALA A 405 -0.28 -2.78 -9.86
C ALA A 405 1.13 -2.46 -9.32
N ASP A 406 2.14 -2.46 -10.18
CA ASP A 406 3.53 -2.16 -9.78
C ASP A 406 3.68 -0.73 -9.26
N LEU A 407 3.03 0.23 -9.95
CA LEU A 407 3.04 1.62 -9.54
C LEU A 407 2.29 1.83 -8.23
N SER A 408 1.11 1.20 -8.09
CA SER A 408 0.34 1.24 -6.84
C SER A 408 1.11 0.62 -5.67
N ARG A 409 1.83 -0.48 -5.91
CA ARG A 409 2.72 -1.13 -4.94
C ARG A 409 3.78 -0.16 -4.40
N LEU A 410 4.47 0.57 -5.29
CA LEU A 410 5.48 1.56 -4.90
C LEU A 410 4.88 2.73 -4.10
N VAL A 411 3.71 3.24 -4.53
CA VAL A 411 2.99 4.30 -3.80
C VAL A 411 2.62 3.87 -2.39
N ARG A 412 2.10 2.64 -2.23
CA ARG A 412 1.74 2.08 -0.92
C ARG A 412 2.97 1.92 -0.03
N GLN A 413 4.07 1.41 -0.58
CA GLN A 413 5.34 1.30 0.12
C GLN A 413 5.83 2.66 0.61
N ALA A 414 5.81 3.69 -0.25
CA ALA A 414 6.20 5.05 0.13
C ALA A 414 5.31 5.63 1.24
N LYS A 415 3.98 5.52 1.11
CA LYS A 415 3.03 6.01 2.13
C LYS A 415 3.18 5.30 3.47
N MET A 416 3.36 3.97 3.45
CA MET A 416 3.59 3.17 4.64
C MET A 416 4.89 3.56 5.33
N CYS A 417 5.99 3.67 4.56
CA CYS A 417 7.28 4.12 5.06
C CYS A 417 7.20 5.52 5.71
N SER A 418 6.52 6.47 5.06
CA SER A 418 6.28 7.82 5.58
C SER A 418 5.48 7.80 6.89
N TYR A 419 4.42 6.99 6.97
CA TYR A 419 3.62 6.86 8.19
C TYR A 419 4.43 6.30 9.37
N ILE A 420 5.27 5.29 9.12
CA ILE A 420 6.14 4.70 10.14
C ILE A 420 7.15 5.73 10.64
N GLU A 421 7.82 6.46 9.74
CA GLU A 421 8.79 7.49 10.15
C GLU A 421 8.15 8.57 11.03
N MET A 422 6.99 9.10 10.61
CA MET A 422 6.26 10.12 11.37
C MET A 422 5.83 9.62 12.75
N SER A 423 5.51 8.33 12.89
CA SER A 423 5.19 7.70 14.17
C SER A 423 6.43 7.45 15.06
N HIS A 424 7.61 7.22 14.48
CA HIS A 424 8.82 6.83 15.21
C HIS A 424 9.70 8.02 15.60
N TYR A 425 9.79 9.06 14.77
CA TYR A 425 10.71 10.18 14.96
C TYR A 425 10.38 11.03 16.20
N LYS A 426 9.09 11.22 16.51
CA LYS A 426 8.64 12.03 17.66
C LYS A 426 8.51 11.26 18.99
N ARG A 427 8.97 10.00 19.07
CA ARG A 427 8.82 9.17 20.29
C ARG A 427 9.83 9.54 21.38
N GLY A 428 9.33 9.70 22.61
CA GLY A 428 10.15 9.93 23.82
C GLY A 428 11.13 8.78 24.11
N ARG A 429 12.19 9.06 24.89
CA ARG A 429 13.30 8.13 25.19
C ARG A 429 12.81 6.78 25.74
N PHE A 430 11.81 6.78 26.61
CA PHE A 430 11.25 5.57 27.23
C PHE A 430 10.66 4.58 26.22
N ALA A 431 9.88 5.06 25.25
CA ALA A 431 9.27 4.23 24.23
C ALA A 431 10.31 3.66 23.24
N ARG A 432 11.42 4.39 23.00
CA ARG A 432 12.55 3.88 22.23
C ARG A 432 13.26 2.74 22.96
N SER A 433 13.44 2.82 24.27
CA SER A 433 14.05 1.76 25.07
C SER A 433 13.22 0.46 25.08
N ILE A 434 11.89 0.55 25.20
CA ILE A 434 11.02 -0.63 25.14
C ILE A 434 11.07 -1.29 23.76
N MET A 435 11.04 -0.51 22.67
CA MET A 435 11.15 -1.06 21.32
C MET A 435 12.55 -1.63 21.04
N ALA A 436 13.60 -1.06 21.64
CA ALA A 436 14.96 -1.58 21.54
C ALA A 436 15.07 -2.94 22.23
N LEU A 437 14.45 -3.10 23.41
CA LEU A 437 14.32 -4.38 24.10
C LEU A 437 13.61 -5.43 23.24
N LEU A 438 12.53 -5.05 22.55
CA LEU A 438 11.75 -5.93 21.66
C LEU A 438 12.42 -6.17 20.29
N ARG A 439 13.59 -5.56 20.00
CA ARG A 439 14.26 -5.58 18.67
C ARG A 439 13.37 -5.08 17.51
N VAL A 440 12.43 -4.19 17.80
CA VAL A 440 11.47 -3.60 16.83
C VAL A 440 11.91 -2.19 16.38
N VAL A 441 13.15 -1.75 16.70
CA VAL A 441 13.67 -0.45 16.25
C VAL A 441 14.15 -0.57 14.80
N PRO A 442 13.79 0.37 13.90
CA PRO A 442 14.33 0.39 12.56
C PRO A 442 15.86 0.55 12.62
N LYS A 443 16.58 -0.14 11.72
CA LYS A 443 18.03 0.05 11.55
C LYS A 443 18.36 1.53 11.29
N PRO A 444 19.58 2.02 11.59
CA PRO A 444 19.96 3.40 11.29
C PRO A 444 19.85 3.71 9.80
N TYR A 445 19.67 5.00 9.47
CA TYR A 445 19.68 5.48 8.09
C TYR A 445 21.00 5.14 7.40
N VAL A 446 20.89 4.61 6.19
CA VAL A 446 22.03 4.29 5.34
C VAL A 446 22.13 5.39 4.29
N PRO A 447 23.06 6.35 4.42
CA PRO A 447 23.13 7.50 3.53
C PRO A 447 23.69 7.16 2.15
N VAL A 448 24.48 6.08 2.05
CA VAL A 448 25.08 5.63 0.79
C VAL A 448 24.94 4.12 0.70
N LEU A 449 24.34 3.64 -0.39
CA LEU A 449 24.29 2.22 -0.70
C LEU A 449 25.32 1.91 -1.78
N ARG A 450 26.17 0.91 -1.54
CA ARG A 450 27.09 0.35 -2.54
C ARG A 450 26.58 -1.03 -2.94
N VAL A 451 26.54 -1.29 -4.24
CA VAL A 451 26.08 -2.55 -4.80
C VAL A 451 27.06 -3.00 -5.86
N LYS A 452 27.41 -4.29 -5.85
CA LYS A 452 28.17 -4.92 -6.93
C LYS A 452 27.20 -5.58 -7.93
N PRO A 453 27.00 -5.02 -9.14
CA PRO A 453 26.02 -5.51 -10.09
C PRO A 453 26.33 -6.92 -10.63
N LEU A 454 27.60 -7.33 -10.63
CA LEU A 454 28.07 -8.62 -11.17
C LEU A 454 28.19 -9.73 -10.12
N ASP A 455 28.04 -9.42 -8.83
CA ASP A 455 28.13 -10.42 -7.77
C ASP A 455 26.77 -11.10 -7.56
N PRO A 456 26.60 -12.41 -7.83
CA PRO A 456 25.33 -13.10 -7.65
C PRO A 456 24.92 -13.22 -6.17
N MET A 457 25.83 -13.00 -5.22
CA MET A 457 25.58 -13.10 -3.77
C MET A 457 25.20 -11.76 -3.12
N ASP A 458 25.52 -10.63 -3.75
CA ASP A 458 25.19 -9.29 -3.26
C ASP A 458 23.74 -8.92 -3.65
N THR A 459 22.79 -9.15 -2.74
CA THR A 459 21.34 -9.04 -3.01
C THR A 459 20.61 -7.95 -2.19
N PRO A 460 21.14 -6.72 -2.03
CA PRO A 460 20.42 -5.68 -1.29
C PRO A 460 19.17 -5.18 -2.03
N ILE A 461 19.13 -5.29 -3.37
CA ILE A 461 18.09 -4.75 -4.26
C ILE A 461 17.83 -5.74 -5.41
N PRO A 462 16.60 -5.80 -5.99
CA PRO A 462 16.34 -6.59 -7.19
C PRO A 462 17.25 -6.24 -8.37
N LYS A 463 17.68 -7.28 -9.13
CA LYS A 463 18.59 -7.14 -10.27
C LYS A 463 18.07 -6.22 -11.38
N GLU A 464 16.76 -6.23 -11.62
CA GLU A 464 16.09 -5.36 -12.60
C GLU A 464 16.34 -3.87 -12.32
N VAL A 465 16.29 -3.47 -11.04
CA VAL A 465 16.52 -2.08 -10.62
C VAL A 465 17.99 -1.71 -10.76
N ILE A 466 18.89 -2.65 -10.45
CA ILE A 466 20.34 -2.47 -10.59
C ILE A 466 20.70 -2.27 -12.07
N GLN A 467 20.14 -3.09 -12.96
CA GLN A 467 20.36 -3.00 -14.40
C GLN A 467 19.82 -1.68 -14.97
N ALA A 468 18.59 -1.30 -14.60
CA ALA A 468 18.00 -0.03 -15.03
C ALA A 468 18.81 1.19 -14.54
N ALA A 469 19.31 1.15 -13.30
CA ALA A 469 20.21 2.19 -12.77
C ALA A 469 21.54 2.24 -13.53
N TYR A 470 22.07 1.07 -13.92
CA TYR A 470 23.32 0.95 -14.66
C TYR A 470 23.21 1.56 -16.06
N ASP A 471 22.17 1.19 -16.80
CA ASP A 471 21.93 1.71 -18.15
C ASP A 471 21.75 3.23 -18.16
N LEU A 472 21.05 3.76 -17.15
CA LEU A 472 20.84 5.19 -16.98
C LEU A 472 22.15 5.94 -16.68
N ALA A 473 22.96 5.41 -15.75
CA ALA A 473 24.26 5.99 -15.43
C ALA A 473 25.24 5.93 -16.61
N LYS A 474 25.25 4.81 -17.35
CA LYS A 474 26.05 4.63 -18.57
C LYS A 474 25.67 5.62 -19.67
N LYS A 475 24.37 5.83 -19.91
CA LYS A 475 23.89 6.79 -20.91
C LYS A 475 24.36 8.20 -20.59
N ARG A 476 24.20 8.62 -19.33
CA ARG A 476 24.65 9.93 -18.82
C ARG A 476 26.15 10.15 -19.04
N ASP A 477 26.96 9.16 -18.66
CA ASP A 477 28.43 9.29 -18.75
C ASP A 477 28.89 9.38 -20.23
N THR A 478 28.27 8.61 -21.12
CA THR A 478 28.48 8.70 -22.58
C THR A 478 28.10 10.09 -23.14
N GLU A 479 26.97 10.65 -22.71
CA GLU A 479 26.51 11.97 -23.16
C GLU A 479 27.44 13.10 -22.68
N LYS A 480 27.91 13.05 -21.42
CA LYS A 480 28.89 14.02 -20.89
C LYS A 480 30.18 14.03 -21.71
N ILE A 481 30.66 12.88 -22.15
CA ILE A 481 31.87 12.75 -23.00
C ILE A 481 31.63 13.39 -24.38
N ASN A 482 30.48 13.12 -24.99
CA ASN A 482 30.12 13.67 -26.31
C ASN A 482 29.93 15.19 -26.30
N ILE A 483 29.43 15.76 -25.21
CA ILE A 483 29.32 17.21 -25.05
C ILE A 483 30.70 17.83 -24.90
N PHE A 484 31.57 17.23 -24.07
CA PHE A 484 32.93 17.73 -23.84
C PHE A 484 33.74 17.78 -25.15
N SER A 485 33.68 16.73 -25.97
CA SER A 485 34.37 16.67 -27.27
C SER A 485 33.87 17.71 -28.28
N ARG A 486 32.56 18.04 -28.27
CA ARG A 486 31.98 19.10 -29.11
C ARG A 486 32.32 20.51 -28.65
N THR A 487 32.45 20.74 -27.34
CA THR A 487 32.88 22.06 -26.82
C THR A 487 34.36 22.34 -27.05
N GLU A 488 35.20 21.31 -27.21
CA GLU A 488 36.62 21.48 -27.57
C GLU A 488 36.83 21.95 -29.02
N SER A 489 36.02 21.48 -29.97
CA SER A 489 36.13 21.89 -31.37
C SER A 489 35.72 23.35 -31.62
N ALA A 490 35.02 23.97 -30.65
CA ALA A 490 34.58 25.37 -30.71
C ALA A 490 35.42 26.35 -29.84
N GLY A 491 36.47 25.87 -29.14
CA GLY A 491 37.19 26.65 -28.11
C GLY A 491 38.54 27.28 -28.52
N GLY A 492 38.68 28.59 -28.32
CA GLY A 492 39.91 29.36 -28.54
C GLY A 492 41.10 29.00 -27.60
N PRO A 493 42.34 29.42 -27.93
CA PRO A 493 43.59 28.92 -27.34
C PRO A 493 43.72 29.07 -25.81
N TRP A 494 43.16 30.14 -25.25
CA TRP A 494 43.31 30.47 -23.82
C TRP A 494 42.47 29.60 -22.88
N ARG A 495 41.30 29.08 -23.33
CA ARG A 495 40.51 28.11 -22.55
C ARG A 495 41.20 26.75 -22.43
N ARG A 496 42.17 26.43 -23.30
CA ARG A 496 42.89 25.14 -23.28
C ARG A 496 43.89 25.05 -22.14
N ALA A 497 44.55 26.15 -21.75
CA ALA A 497 45.66 26.14 -20.80
C ALA A 497 45.22 25.97 -19.33
N VAL A 498 44.22 26.73 -18.86
CA VAL A 498 43.70 26.64 -17.47
C VAL A 498 42.88 25.36 -17.25
N SER A 499 42.29 24.82 -18.33
CA SER A 499 41.60 23.52 -18.29
C SER A 499 42.55 22.34 -18.13
N GLY A 500 43.85 22.48 -18.43
CA GLY A 500 44.79 21.35 -18.60
C GLY A 500 45.04 20.49 -17.36
N SER A 501 45.19 21.09 -16.18
CA SER A 501 45.48 20.36 -14.93
C SER A 501 44.24 19.65 -14.36
N LEU A 502 43.09 20.33 -14.34
CA LEU A 502 41.80 19.72 -13.98
C LEU A 502 41.28 18.74 -15.06
N LYS A 503 41.64 18.97 -16.33
CA LYS A 503 41.46 18.04 -17.45
C LYS A 503 42.21 16.76 -17.18
N GLN A 504 43.51 16.82 -16.91
CA GLN A 504 44.34 15.62 -16.85
C GLN A 504 43.84 14.70 -15.74
N HIS A 505 43.47 15.28 -14.60
CA HIS A 505 42.94 14.52 -13.48
C HIS A 505 41.54 13.92 -13.74
N ARG A 506 40.62 14.65 -14.41
CA ARG A 506 39.28 14.16 -14.77
C ARG A 506 39.26 13.24 -16.01
N LEU A 507 40.13 13.47 -16.99
CA LEU A 507 40.34 12.63 -18.18
C LEU A 507 41.05 11.33 -17.82
N GLU A 508 41.98 11.34 -16.85
CA GLU A 508 42.54 10.11 -16.29
C GLU A 508 41.47 9.34 -15.51
N GLN A 509 40.66 10.02 -14.69
CA GLN A 509 39.50 9.38 -14.03
C GLN A 509 38.47 8.83 -15.02
N SER A 510 38.21 9.54 -16.13
CA SER A 510 37.29 9.13 -17.19
C SER A 510 37.86 8.00 -18.04
N ARG A 511 39.10 8.08 -18.51
CA ARG A 511 39.79 7.00 -19.24
C ARG A 511 39.92 5.75 -18.39
N HIS A 512 40.14 5.90 -17.09
CA HIS A 512 40.20 4.79 -16.16
C HIS A 512 38.81 4.14 -15.96
N LYS A 513 37.73 4.93 -15.99
CA LYS A 513 36.36 4.43 -16.07
C LYS A 513 36.06 3.75 -17.41
N ASP A 514 36.52 4.30 -18.54
CA ASP A 514 36.34 3.75 -19.89
C ASP A 514 37.11 2.44 -20.09
N ALA A 515 38.34 2.34 -19.57
CA ALA A 515 39.12 1.11 -19.57
C ALA A 515 38.46 0.03 -18.71
N CYS A 516 37.94 0.40 -17.54
CA CYS A 516 37.17 -0.48 -16.67
C CYS A 516 35.85 -0.92 -17.36
N PHE A 517 35.20 -0.02 -18.08
CA PHE A 517 33.96 -0.24 -18.82
C PHE A 517 34.15 -1.19 -20.02
N ASN A 518 35.20 -1.00 -20.82
CA ASN A 518 35.55 -1.90 -21.92
C ASN A 518 35.95 -3.29 -21.41
N ALA A 519 36.69 -3.37 -20.31
CA ALA A 519 37.04 -4.63 -19.67
C ALA A 519 35.79 -5.35 -19.10
N LEU A 520 34.77 -4.59 -18.69
CA LEU A 520 33.48 -5.12 -18.23
C LEU A 520 32.61 -5.62 -19.37
N LEU A 521 32.57 -4.90 -20.50
CA LEU A 521 31.91 -5.33 -21.75
C LEU A 521 32.46 -6.68 -22.22
N ILE A 522 33.79 -6.82 -22.25
CA ILE A 522 34.45 -8.08 -22.62
C ILE A 522 34.05 -9.22 -21.67
N LYS A 523 33.91 -8.94 -20.37
CA LYS A 523 33.55 -9.95 -19.37
C LYS A 523 32.07 -10.32 -19.42
N VAL A 524 31.19 -9.36 -19.71
CA VAL A 524 29.76 -9.59 -19.94
C VAL A 524 29.55 -10.38 -21.22
N ASP A 525 30.26 -10.05 -22.31
CA ASP A 525 30.21 -10.83 -23.55
C ASP A 525 30.71 -12.26 -23.31
N GLN A 526 31.84 -12.44 -22.60
CA GLN A 526 32.32 -13.78 -22.20
C GLN A 526 31.31 -14.56 -21.36
N GLN A 527 30.63 -13.91 -20.40
CA GLN A 527 29.60 -14.58 -19.60
C GLN A 527 28.34 -14.88 -20.41
N THR A 528 27.99 -14.03 -21.37
CA THR A 528 26.85 -14.24 -22.27
C THR A 528 27.13 -15.40 -23.22
N ASP A 529 28.35 -15.51 -23.73
CA ASP A 529 28.83 -16.63 -24.54
C ASP A 529 28.84 -17.94 -23.73
N GLN A 530 29.30 -17.91 -22.48
CA GLN A 530 29.25 -19.06 -21.56
C GLN A 530 27.81 -19.49 -21.23
N ILE A 531 26.88 -18.54 -21.07
CA ILE A 531 25.46 -18.85 -20.88
C ILE A 531 24.86 -19.43 -22.16
N GLY A 532 25.25 -18.91 -23.33
CA GLY A 532 24.87 -19.43 -24.63
C GLY A 532 25.31 -20.88 -24.83
N SER A 533 26.57 -21.21 -24.48
CA SER A 533 27.09 -22.58 -24.55
C SER A 533 26.37 -23.51 -23.58
N LEU A 534 26.11 -23.07 -22.34
CA LEU A 534 25.36 -23.85 -21.35
C LEU A 534 23.90 -24.09 -21.75
N LEU A 535 23.25 -23.11 -22.39
CA LEU A 535 21.90 -23.27 -22.94
C LEU A 535 21.87 -24.25 -24.10
N GLN A 536 22.93 -24.26 -24.92
CA GLN A 536 23.08 -25.21 -26.01
C GLN A 536 23.33 -26.63 -25.48
N GLU A 537 24.19 -26.79 -24.48
CA GLU A 537 24.39 -28.07 -23.77
C GLU A 537 23.08 -28.56 -23.14
N LEU A 538 22.30 -27.68 -22.51
CA LEU A 538 20.98 -28.02 -21.97
C LEU A 538 19.99 -28.44 -23.06
N ALA A 539 20.03 -27.81 -24.23
CA ALA A 539 19.20 -28.17 -25.37
C ALA A 539 19.58 -29.55 -25.92
N GLU A 540 20.87 -29.85 -25.99
CA GLU A 540 21.40 -31.17 -26.39
C GLU A 540 21.03 -32.25 -25.37
N VAL A 541 21.20 -31.99 -24.07
CA VAL A 541 20.77 -32.90 -23.00
C VAL A 541 19.26 -33.14 -23.07
N LYS A 542 18.46 -32.09 -23.33
CA LYS A 542 17.01 -32.21 -23.49
C LYS A 542 16.64 -33.04 -24.73
N GLN A 543 17.38 -32.91 -25.83
CA GLN A 543 17.21 -33.78 -27.00
C GLN A 543 17.60 -35.23 -26.70
N LEU A 544 18.70 -35.45 -25.98
CA LEU A 544 19.16 -36.78 -25.56
C LEU A 544 18.14 -37.48 -24.66
N ILE A 545 17.56 -36.75 -23.70
CA ILE A 545 16.46 -37.25 -22.85
C ILE A 545 15.21 -37.57 -23.69
N LYS A 546 14.91 -36.74 -24.70
CA LYS A 546 13.77 -36.99 -25.59
C LYS A 546 13.99 -38.22 -26.48
N SER A 547 15.22 -38.45 -26.92
CA SER A 547 15.59 -39.67 -27.66
C SER A 547 15.64 -40.90 -26.75
N SER A 548 16.11 -40.81 -25.51
CA SER A 548 16.13 -41.95 -24.59
C SER A 548 14.72 -42.39 -24.19
N HIS A 549 13.78 -41.45 -24.06
CA HIS A 549 12.36 -41.78 -23.87
C HIS A 549 11.70 -42.45 -25.09
N SER A 550 12.23 -42.28 -26.30
CA SER A 550 11.76 -43.03 -27.48
C SER A 550 12.29 -44.46 -27.60
N PHE A 551 13.26 -44.85 -26.75
CA PHE A 551 13.86 -46.18 -26.72
C PHE A 551 13.38 -47.07 -25.54
N LEU A 552 12.44 -46.60 -24.72
CA LEU A 552 11.78 -47.44 -23.72
C LEU A 552 10.62 -48.18 -24.41
N PRO A 553 10.72 -49.50 -24.65
CA PRO A 553 9.57 -50.27 -25.13
C PRO A 553 8.49 -50.25 -24.05
N ALA A 554 7.27 -49.94 -24.46
CA ALA A 554 6.08 -50.05 -23.62
C ALA A 554 5.99 -51.49 -23.11
N HIS A 555 6.18 -51.66 -21.80
CA HIS A 555 5.77 -52.84 -21.06
C HIS A 555 4.57 -52.50 -20.20
#